data_AF-A0A7Y2NUI1-F1
#
_entry.id   AF-A0A7Y2NUI1-F1
#
_cell.length_a   1.000
_cell.length_b   1.000
_cell.length_c   1.000
_cell.angle_alpha   90.00
_cell.angle_beta   90.00
_cell.angle_gamma   90.00
#
_symmetry.space_group_name_H-M   'P 1'
#
loop_
_entity.id
_entity.type
_entity.pdbx_description
1 polymer ?
#
loop_
_entity_poly.entity_id
_entity_poly.type
_entity_poly.pdbx_seq_one_letter_code
_entity_poly.pdbx_strand_id
1 'polypeptide(L)'
;MDAVAGTPNVAPVAQPDGDRDARLWSLAQDLEASFLSEMLKTAGVGKAPEGFGGGAGEDQFSSFLVHEYASATVRAGGIGLSEAIYRSLVTEERKAP
;
A
#
# COMPACT_ATOMS: atom_id res chain seq x y z
N MET A 1 33.34 -22.20 -15.36
CA MET A 1 32.72 -21.85 -14.07
C MET A 1 31.55 -20.95 -14.40
N ASP A 2 30.43 -21.57 -14.76
CA ASP A 2 29.19 -20.89 -15.08
C ASP A 2 28.42 -20.58 -13.80
N ALA A 3 28.05 -19.32 -13.61
CA ALA A 3 26.99 -18.95 -12.67
C ALA A 3 26.22 -17.75 -13.26
N VAL A 4 25.07 -18.10 -13.83
CA VAL A 4 24.02 -17.23 -14.33
C VAL A 4 23.51 -16.28 -13.23
N ALA A 5 23.74 -14.98 -13.40
CA ALA A 5 23.06 -13.96 -12.63
C ALA A 5 21.65 -13.78 -13.21
N GLY A 6 20.68 -14.51 -12.67
CA GLY A 6 19.26 -14.30 -12.97
C GLY A 6 18.82 -12.95 -12.42
N THR A 7 18.57 -11.99 -13.30
CA THR A 7 17.88 -10.75 -12.95
C THR A 7 16.48 -11.07 -12.43
N PRO A 8 16.04 -10.56 -11.28
CA PRO A 8 14.65 -10.73 -10.86
C PRO A 8 13.74 -10.06 -11.89
N ASN A 9 12.96 -10.87 -12.60
CA ASN A 9 11.93 -10.43 -13.51
C ASN A 9 10.79 -9.85 -12.68
N VAL A 10 10.82 -8.54 -12.44
CA VAL A 10 9.69 -7.83 -11.83
C VAL A 10 8.61 -7.79 -12.90
N ALA A 11 7.56 -8.61 -12.72
CA ALA A 11 6.44 -8.66 -13.64
C ALA A 11 5.88 -7.25 -13.86
N PRO A 12 5.37 -6.92 -15.06
CA PRO A 12 4.74 -5.63 -15.30
C PRO A 12 3.55 -5.50 -14.35
N VAL A 13 3.52 -4.41 -13.56
CA VAL A 13 2.33 -4.00 -12.82
C VAL A 13 1.21 -3.85 -13.84
N ALA A 14 0.20 -4.71 -13.76
CA ALA A 14 -0.92 -4.73 -14.69
C ALA A 14 -1.55 -3.33 -14.75
N GLN A 15 -1.54 -2.73 -15.94
CA GLN A 15 -2.25 -1.48 -16.19
C GLN A 15 -3.75 -1.69 -15.90
N PRO A 16 -4.44 -0.68 -15.35
CA PRO A 16 -5.87 -0.79 -15.12
C PRO A 16 -6.58 -0.92 -16.47
N ASP A 17 -7.19 -2.09 -16.69
CA ASP A 17 -8.22 -2.29 -17.71
C ASP A 17 -9.25 -1.15 -17.56
N GLY A 18 -9.56 -0.46 -18.66
CA GLY A 18 -10.41 0.74 -18.70
C GLY A 18 -11.88 0.53 -18.31
N ASP A 19 -12.21 -0.58 -17.63
CA ASP A 19 -13.55 -1.01 -17.26
C ASP A 19 -13.69 -1.32 -15.75
N ARG A 20 -12.70 -0.91 -14.93
CA ARG A 20 -12.83 -1.07 -13.47
C ARG A 20 -13.86 -0.11 -12.91
N ASP A 21 -14.68 -0.59 -11.98
CA ASP A 21 -15.50 0.27 -11.14
C ASP A 21 -14.55 1.16 -10.31
N ALA A 22 -14.55 2.45 -10.60
CA ALA A 22 -13.65 3.41 -9.98
C ALA A 22 -13.83 3.53 -8.46
N ARG A 23 -15.07 3.33 -7.97
CA ARG A 23 -15.37 3.39 -6.53
C ARG A 23 -14.79 2.16 -5.83
N LEU A 24 -15.03 0.97 -6.37
CA LEU A 24 -14.49 -0.27 -5.79
C LEU A 24 -12.96 -0.31 -5.91
N TRP A 25 -12.40 0.23 -6.98
CA TRP A 25 -10.96 0.35 -7.17
C TRP A 25 -10.33 1.33 -6.18
N SER A 26 -10.96 2.48 -5.92
CA SER A 26 -10.52 3.41 -4.88
C SER A 26 -10.56 2.75 -3.50
N LEU A 27 -11.65 2.07 -3.16
CA LEU A 27 -11.78 1.37 -1.88
C LEU A 27 -10.71 0.29 -1.70
N ALA A 28 -10.38 -0.45 -2.76
CA ALA A 28 -9.32 -1.44 -2.72
C ALA A 28 -7.94 -0.83 -2.45
N GLN A 29 -7.63 0.31 -3.09
CA GLN A 29 -6.41 1.07 -2.83
C GLN A 29 -6.35 1.61 -1.40
N ASP A 30 -7.46 2.14 -0.88
CA ASP A 30 -7.53 2.65 0.50
C ASP A 30 -7.30 1.53 1.53
N LEU A 31 -7.80 0.33 1.26
CA LEU A 31 -7.57 -0.85 2.09
C LEU A 31 -6.11 -1.31 2.05
N GLU A 32 -5.48 -1.33 0.86
CA GLU A 32 -4.04 -1.61 0.74
C GLU A 32 -3.20 -0.54 1.46
N ALA A 33 -3.56 0.74 1.35
CA ALA A 33 -2.85 1.83 2.01
C ALA A 33 -2.96 1.72 3.54
N SER A 34 -4.13 1.34 4.05
CA SER A 34 -4.34 1.10 5.48
C SER A 34 -3.51 -0.07 5.98
N PHE A 35 -3.49 -1.19 5.24
CA PHE A 35 -2.63 -2.33 5.55
C PHE A 35 -1.15 -1.94 5.57
N LEU A 36 -0.69 -1.25 4.53
CA LEU A 36 0.70 -0.83 4.40
C LEU A 36 1.10 0.16 5.50
N SER A 37 0.20 1.07 5.90
CA SER A 37 0.40 1.97 7.04
C SER A 37 0.71 1.19 8.32
N GLU A 38 -0.03 0.12 8.62
CA GLU A 38 0.22 -0.73 9.79
C GLU A 38 1.53 -1.52 9.67
N MET A 39 1.89 -1.99 8.48
CA MET A 39 3.18 -2.66 8.26
C MET A 39 4.35 -1.70 8.47
N LEU A 40 4.23 -0.45 8.00
CA LEU A 40 5.25 0.58 8.18
C LEU A 40 5.42 0.93 9.67
N LYS A 41 4.32 1.11 10.40
CA LYS A 41 4.35 1.32 11.87
C LYS A 41 5.06 0.15 12.57
N THR A 42 4.74 -1.09 12.18
CA THR A 42 5.34 -2.31 12.74
C THR A 42 6.84 -2.39 12.43
N ALA A 43 7.26 -1.99 11.22
CA ALA A 43 8.65 -1.87 10.81
C ALA A 43 9.41 -0.74 11.52
N GLY A 44 8.73 0.07 12.33
CA GLY A 44 9.31 1.17 13.10
C GLY A 44 9.38 2.50 12.36
N VAL A 45 8.75 2.61 11.18
CA VAL A 45 8.64 3.88 10.46
C VAL A 45 7.77 4.85 11.26
N GLY A 46 8.21 6.11 11.34
CA GLY A 46 7.52 7.15 12.11
C GLY A 46 7.83 7.14 13.61
N LYS A 47 8.67 6.23 14.10
CA LYS A 47 9.18 6.33 15.47
C LYS A 47 10.20 7.45 15.55
N ALA A 48 9.97 8.38 16.46
CA ALA A 48 10.92 9.42 16.82
C ALA A 48 12.25 8.79 17.28
N PRO A 49 13.42 9.27 16.79
CA PRO A 49 14.72 8.87 17.30
C PRO A 49 14.86 9.15 18.80
N GLU A 50 15.53 8.26 19.54
CA GLU A 50 15.93 8.52 20.92
C GLU A 50 17.05 9.57 20.93
N GLY A 51 16.68 10.86 21.06
CA GLY A 51 17.64 11.96 21.10
C GLY A 51 17.12 13.29 20.56
N PHE A 52 17.98 14.03 19.86
CA PHE A 52 17.63 15.33 19.28
C PHE A 52 16.73 15.14 18.06
N GLY A 53 15.45 15.54 18.16
CA GLY A 53 14.47 15.44 17.07
C GLY A 53 13.42 14.35 17.28
N GLY A 54 12.77 14.35 18.45
CA GLY A 54 11.77 13.33 18.81
C GLY A 54 10.87 13.81 19.94
N GLY A 55 10.21 14.95 19.73
CA GLY A 55 9.36 15.57 20.75
C GLY A 55 7.90 15.13 20.64
N ALA A 56 7.11 15.36 21.70
CA ALA A 56 5.69 15.01 21.74
C ALA A 56 4.86 15.56 20.56
N GLY A 57 5.30 16.66 19.93
CA GLY A 57 4.68 17.18 18.71
C GLY A 57 4.89 16.28 17.49
N GLU A 58 6.09 15.74 17.30
CA GLU A 58 6.40 14.83 16.19
C GLU A 58 5.64 13.51 16.31
N ASP A 59 5.51 12.98 17.53
CA ASP A 59 4.75 11.76 17.79
C ASP A 59 3.28 11.89 17.34
N GLN A 60 2.66 13.07 17.51
CA GLN A 60 1.27 13.29 17.07
C GLN A 60 1.15 13.30 15.54
N PHE A 61 2.18 13.76 14.83
CA PHE A 61 2.15 13.87 13.36
C PHE A 61 2.72 12.65 12.63
N SER A 62 3.48 11.80 13.32
CA SER A 62 4.10 10.60 12.77
C SER A 62 3.08 9.67 12.09
N SER A 63 1.91 9.48 12.70
CA SER A 63 0.85 8.62 12.15
C SER A 63 0.32 9.11 10.80
N PHE A 64 0.16 10.43 10.64
CA PHE A 64 -0.27 11.04 9.38
C PHE A 64 0.80 10.90 8.31
N LEU A 65 2.07 11.12 8.65
CA LEU A 65 3.18 10.93 7.71
C LEU A 65 3.31 9.48 7.23
N VAL A 66 3.17 8.52 8.15
CA VAL A 66 3.19 7.09 7.81
C VAL A 66 2.01 6.74 6.91
N HIS A 67 0.82 7.26 7.18
CA HIS A 67 -0.34 7.06 6.30
C HIS A 67 -0.11 7.65 4.91
N GLU A 68 0.40 8.88 4.81
CA GLU A 68 0.68 9.50 3.51
C GLU A 68 1.74 8.73 2.71
N TYR A 69 2.77 8.22 3.37
CA TYR A 69 3.77 7.38 2.71
C TYR A 69 3.15 6.08 2.18
N ALA A 70 2.28 5.43 2.97
CA ALA A 70 1.55 4.25 2.54
C ALA A 70 0.66 4.55 1.31
N SER A 71 -0.15 5.61 1.39
CA SER A 71 -1.04 6.04 0.31
C SER A 71 -0.26 6.43 -0.95
N ALA A 72 0.86 7.14 -0.82
CA ALA A 72 1.74 7.46 -1.95
C ALA A 72 2.34 6.20 -2.59
N THR A 73 2.73 5.22 -1.77
CA THR A 73 3.26 3.94 -2.26
C THR A 73 2.19 3.18 -3.06
N VAL A 74 0.95 3.12 -2.57
CA VAL A 74 -0.17 2.50 -3.31
C VAL A 74 -0.46 3.20 -4.62
N ARG A 75 -0.51 4.54 -4.64
CA ARG A 75 -0.68 5.32 -5.87
C ARG A 75 0.45 5.08 -6.89
N ALA A 76 1.66 4.79 -6.41
CA ALA A 76 2.82 4.47 -7.24
C ALA A 76 2.84 3.00 -7.74
N GLY A 77 1.85 2.18 -7.36
CA GLY A 77 1.71 0.79 -7.79
C GLY A 77 1.57 -0.21 -6.63
N GLY A 78 1.83 0.21 -5.39
CA GLY A 78 1.62 -0.59 -4.19
C GLY A 78 2.46 -1.87 -4.14
N ILE A 79 2.00 -2.83 -3.35
CA ILE A 79 2.53 -4.21 -3.29
C ILE A 79 1.64 -5.20 -4.07
N GLY A 80 0.55 -4.72 -4.67
CA GLY A 80 -0.36 -5.48 -5.52
C GLY A 80 -1.59 -6.04 -4.80
N LEU A 81 -1.83 -5.67 -3.54
CA LEU A 81 -2.96 -6.20 -2.77
C LEU A 81 -4.31 -5.63 -3.26
N SER A 82 -4.32 -4.39 -3.78
CA SER A 82 -5.51 -3.74 -4.33
C SER A 82 -6.21 -4.60 -5.37
N GLU A 83 -5.47 -5.33 -6.21
CA GLU A 83 -6.05 -6.19 -7.24
C GLU A 83 -6.87 -7.35 -6.65
N ALA A 84 -6.34 -8.03 -5.65
CA ALA A 84 -7.02 -9.14 -4.98
C ALA A 84 -8.24 -8.65 -4.18
N ILE A 85 -8.10 -7.50 -3.50
CA ILE A 85 -9.19 -6.87 -2.77
C ILE A 85 -10.30 -6.45 -3.73
N TYR A 86 -9.96 -5.77 -4.83
CA TYR A 86 -10.92 -5.33 -5.83
C TYR A 86 -11.76 -6.50 -6.38
N ARG A 87 -11.10 -7.60 -6.76
CA ARG A 87 -11.80 -8.81 -7.25
C ARG A 87 -12.76 -9.38 -6.21
N SER A 88 -12.40 -9.32 -4.93
CA SER A 88 -13.26 -9.75 -3.83
C SER A 88 -14.46 -8.81 -3.67
N LEU A 89 -14.24 -7.49 -3.69
CA LEU A 89 -15.30 -6.48 -3.60
C LEU A 89 -16.30 -6.59 -4.75
N VAL A 90 -15.85 -6.76 -5.99
CA VAL A 90 -16.72 -6.98 -7.16
C VAL A 90 -17.56 -8.24 -7.01
N THR A 91 -16.98 -9.29 -6.42
CA THR A 91 -17.71 -10.54 -6.17
C THR A 91 -18.82 -10.35 -5.15
N GLU A 92 -18.56 -9.61 -4.07
CA GLU A 92 -19.56 -9.32 -3.03
C GLU A 92 -20.65 -8.35 -3.51
N GLU A 93 -20.30 -7.30 -4.25
CA GLU A 93 -21.28 -6.33 -4.78
C GLU A 93 -22.29 -7.01 -5.71
N ARG A 94 -21.84 -7.96 -6.55
CA ARG A 94 -22.71 -8.74 -7.45
C ARG A 94 -23.65 -9.70 -6.72
N LYS A 95 -23.37 -10.02 -5.46
CA LYS A 95 -24.18 -10.91 -4.62
C LYS A 95 -25.21 -10.13 -3.79
N ALA A 96 -25.09 -8.81 -3.70
CA ALA A 96 -26.08 -7.96 -3.06
C ALA A 96 -27.43 -8.02 -3.83
N PRO A 97 -28.58 -8.07 -3.12
CA PRO A 97 -29.89 -8.31 -3.71
C PRO A 97 -30.44 -7.13 -4.54
#